data_AF-A0A662HTV2-F1
#
_entry.id   AF-A0A662HTV2-F1
#
_cell.length_a   1.000
_cell.length_b   1.000
_cell.length_c   1.000
_cell.angle_alpha   90.00
_cell.angle_beta   90.00
_cell.angle_gamma   90.00
#
_symmetry.space_group_name_H-M   'P 1'
#
loop_
_entity.id
_entity.type
_entity.pdbx_description
1 polymer ?
#
loop_
_entity_poly.entity_id
_entity_poly.type
_entity_poly.pdbx_seq_one_letter_code
_entity_poly.pdbx_strand_id
1 'polypeptide(L)'
;MMETWLIFLPSTATWLYGKFKKCEIVDFWIYKYSRHPQYLGYILWSYGLLIYVGYKDYVRGAFTIPPTLIWLVTTMIIVGVALHEETEMRNKYGKKYEEYCRKTPFMIPLPRSIANTITAPLKLLLKENPRNMKDIIITTVLYTVILIALSYMLILALKL
;
A
#
# COMPACT_ATOMS: atom_id res chain seq x y z
N MET A 1 17.52 9.66 -3.49
CA MET A 1 16.15 9.68 -4.08
C MET A 1 16.00 8.82 -5.33
N MET A 2 17.08 8.62 -6.09
CA MET A 2 17.11 7.80 -7.31
C MET A 2 16.98 6.29 -7.04
N GLU A 3 16.98 5.88 -5.76
CA GLU A 3 17.05 4.48 -5.35
C GLU A 3 15.68 3.80 -5.17
N THR A 4 14.59 4.55 -4.99
CA THR A 4 13.25 3.95 -4.80
C THR A 4 12.69 3.31 -6.09
N TRP A 5 13.20 3.71 -7.25
CA TRP A 5 12.95 3.04 -8.53
C TRP A 5 13.48 1.60 -8.56
N LEU A 6 14.49 1.29 -7.73
CA LEU A 6 15.10 -0.04 -7.66
C LEU A 6 14.15 -1.11 -7.12
N ILE A 7 13.03 -0.72 -6.50
CA ILE A 7 11.97 -1.67 -6.12
C ILE A 7 10.90 -1.71 -7.20
N PHE A 8 10.47 -0.55 -7.69
CA PHE A 8 9.38 -0.45 -8.65
C PHE A 8 9.69 -1.14 -9.99
N LEU A 9 10.83 -0.86 -10.61
CA LEU A 9 11.22 -1.38 -11.92
C LEU A 9 11.40 -2.91 -11.96
N PRO A 10 12.13 -3.55 -11.03
CA PRO A 10 12.20 -5.01 -11.04
C PRO A 10 10.87 -5.67 -10.64
N SER A 11 10.03 -5.00 -9.83
CA SER A 11 8.68 -5.49 -9.53
C SER A 11 7.79 -5.55 -10.76
N THR A 12 7.76 -4.48 -11.55
CA THR A 12 7.00 -4.44 -12.81
C THR A 12 7.57 -5.43 -13.83
N ALA A 13 8.90 -5.54 -13.93
CA ALA A 13 9.55 -6.51 -14.80
C ALA A 13 9.20 -7.97 -14.42
N THR A 14 9.24 -8.30 -13.13
CA THR A 14 8.88 -9.65 -12.63
C THR A 14 7.41 -9.97 -12.92
N TRP A 15 6.52 -9.01 -12.68
CA TRP A 15 5.10 -9.15 -12.98
C TRP A 15 4.86 -9.39 -14.47
N LEU A 16 5.49 -8.57 -15.32
CA LEU A 16 5.35 -8.67 -16.77
C LEU A 16 5.92 -10.00 -17.30
N TYR A 17 7.05 -10.44 -16.76
CA TYR A 17 7.62 -11.75 -17.06
C TYR A 17 6.65 -12.88 -16.70
N GLY A 18 6.05 -12.84 -15.50
CA GLY A 18 5.04 -13.80 -15.07
C GLY A 18 3.81 -13.82 -15.99
N LYS A 19 3.37 -12.65 -16.48
CA LYS A 19 2.28 -12.55 -17.47
C LYS A 19 2.66 -13.20 -18.80
N PHE A 20 3.86 -12.93 -19.32
CA PHE A 20 4.32 -13.56 -20.57
C PHE A 20 4.47 -15.08 -20.45
N LYS A 21 4.89 -15.58 -19.29
CA LYS A 21 4.99 -17.00 -18.99
C LYS A 21 3.64 -17.65 -18.61
N LYS A 22 2.55 -16.88 -18.59
CA LYS A 22 1.21 -17.32 -18.19
C LYS A 22 1.19 -17.99 -16.81
N CYS A 23 2.04 -17.51 -15.89
CA CYS A 23 2.05 -17.99 -14.51
C CYS A 23 0.70 -17.71 -13.84
N GLU A 24 0.13 -18.71 -13.16
CA GLU A 24 -1.10 -18.55 -12.39
C GLU A 24 -0.91 -17.54 -11.24
N ILE A 25 0.17 -17.73 -10.48
CA ILE A 25 0.59 -16.91 -9.34
C ILE A 25 2.07 -16.56 -9.54
N VAL A 26 2.43 -15.31 -9.35
CA VAL A 26 3.82 -14.84 -9.37
C VAL A 26 4.31 -14.80 -7.93
N ASP A 27 5.03 -15.83 -7.50
CA ASP A 27 5.54 -16.02 -6.14
C ASP A 27 7.08 -16.05 -6.05
N PHE A 28 7.76 -15.74 -7.16
CA PHE A 28 9.22 -15.78 -7.28
C PHE A 28 9.87 -14.39 -7.27
N TRP A 29 11.19 -14.38 -7.08
CA TRP A 29 12.03 -13.17 -7.03
C TRP A 29 11.53 -12.16 -5.98
N ILE A 30 11.24 -10.92 -6.39
CA ILE A 30 10.81 -9.86 -5.48
C ILE A 30 9.43 -10.12 -4.86
N TYR A 31 8.58 -10.87 -5.57
CA TYR A 31 7.27 -11.30 -5.06
C TYR A 31 7.39 -12.31 -3.92
N LYS A 32 8.54 -12.96 -3.72
CA LYS A 32 8.76 -13.84 -2.56
C LYS A 32 8.75 -13.05 -1.24
N TYR A 33 9.16 -11.78 -1.27
CA TYR A 33 9.34 -10.95 -0.08
C TYR A 33 8.16 -10.02 0.21
N SER A 34 7.35 -9.72 -0.80
CA SER A 34 6.20 -8.84 -0.71
C SER A 34 5.20 -9.22 -1.79
N ARG A 35 3.89 -9.28 -1.46
CA ARG A 35 2.87 -9.66 -2.44
C ARG A 35 2.53 -8.54 -3.42
N HIS A 36 2.73 -7.29 -3.01
CA HIS A 36 2.54 -6.11 -3.85
C HIS A 36 3.79 -5.22 -3.90
N PRO A 37 4.94 -5.73 -4.40
CA PRO A 37 6.19 -4.99 -4.39
C PRO A 37 6.18 -3.82 -5.36
N GLN A 38 5.39 -3.89 -6.44
CA GLN A 38 5.16 -2.78 -7.37
C GLN A 38 4.48 -1.61 -6.68
N TYR A 39 3.38 -1.87 -5.95
CA TYR A 39 2.65 -0.83 -5.23
C TYR A 39 3.51 -0.24 -4.11
N LEU A 40 4.24 -1.07 -3.36
CA LEU A 40 5.19 -0.60 -2.37
C LEU A 40 6.25 0.32 -2.98
N GLY A 41 6.85 -0.08 -4.10
CA GLY A 41 7.83 0.72 -4.83
C GLY A 41 7.27 2.09 -5.25
N TYR A 42 6.03 2.12 -5.77
CA TYR A 42 5.36 3.36 -6.15
C TYR A 42 5.08 4.28 -4.95
N ILE A 43 4.58 3.73 -3.84
CA ILE A 43 4.29 4.48 -2.62
C ILE A 43 5.58 5.09 -2.06
N LEU A 44 6.66 4.30 -1.94
CA LEU A 44 7.95 4.77 -1.45
C LEU A 44 8.57 5.82 -2.36
N TRP A 45 8.46 5.63 -3.68
CA TRP A 45 8.98 6.57 -4.65
C TRP A 45 8.23 7.91 -4.60
N SER A 46 6.90 7.88 -4.67
CA SER A 46 6.07 9.09 -4.62
C SER A 46 6.20 9.83 -3.28
N TYR A 47 6.37 9.10 -2.17
CA TYR A 47 6.64 9.71 -0.86
C TYR A 47 8.00 10.38 -0.79
N GLY A 48 9.03 9.75 -1.36
CA GLY A 48 10.36 10.35 -1.47
C GLY A 48 10.33 11.66 -2.27
N LEU A 49 9.54 11.71 -3.35
CA LEU A 49 9.33 12.92 -4.14
C LEU A 49 8.59 14.01 -3.34
N LEU A 50 7.57 13.63 -2.55
CA LEU A 50 6.85 14.55 -1.68
C LEU A 50 7.79 15.23 -0.67
N ILE A 51 8.68 14.47 -0.02
CA ILE A 51 9.69 15.00 0.89
C ILE A 51 10.69 15.91 0.15
N TYR A 52 11.12 15.53 -1.05
CA TYR A 52 12.04 16.34 -1.86
C TYR A 52 11.53 17.73 -2.12
N VAL A 53 10.27 17.81 -2.55
CA VAL A 53 9.61 19.05 -2.92
C VAL A 53 9.40 19.91 -1.69
N GLY A 54 9.13 19.29 -0.53
CA GLY A 54 9.02 20.01 0.74
C GLY A 54 10.34 20.63 1.24
N TYR A 55 11.50 20.13 0.81
CA TYR A 55 12.80 20.63 1.26
C TYR A 55 13.47 21.61 0.28
N LYS A 56 13.04 21.65 -0.99
CA LYS A 56 13.65 22.52 -2.00
C LYS A 56 13.01 23.91 -2.01
N ASP A 57 13.85 24.94 -2.13
CA ASP A 57 13.39 26.31 -2.33
C ASP A 57 12.52 26.41 -3.59
N TYR A 58 11.32 26.93 -3.40
CA TYR A 58 10.32 27.03 -4.45
C TYR A 58 10.78 27.99 -5.56
N VAL A 59 10.89 27.47 -6.78
CA VAL A 59 10.94 28.31 -7.98
C VAL A 59 9.54 28.90 -8.18
N ARG A 60 9.45 30.24 -8.29
CA ARG A 60 8.21 31.03 -8.38
C ARG A 60 7.09 30.32 -9.14
N GLY A 61 6.01 29.96 -8.43
CA GLY A 61 4.77 29.39 -8.99
C GLY A 61 4.45 27.95 -8.57
N ALA A 62 5.37 27.23 -7.94
CA ALA A 62 5.09 25.91 -7.34
C ALA A 62 4.31 26.05 -6.01
N PHE A 63 3.43 25.07 -5.72
CA PHE A 63 2.60 25.03 -4.51
C PHE A 63 3.44 25.24 -3.24
N THR A 64 3.13 26.28 -2.46
CA THR A 64 3.82 26.62 -1.20
C THR A 64 3.69 25.54 -0.12
N ILE A 65 2.73 24.63 -0.27
CA ILE A 65 2.46 23.52 0.66
C ILE A 65 2.54 22.23 -0.15
N PRO A 66 3.37 21.24 0.26
CA PRO A 66 3.41 19.94 -0.39
C PRO A 66 2.01 19.30 -0.40
N PRO A 67 1.60 18.64 -1.50
CA PRO A 67 0.25 18.06 -1.63
C PRO A 67 0.08 16.75 -0.83
N THR A 68 0.28 16.81 0.49
CA THR A 68 0.31 15.65 1.40
C THR A 68 -1.03 14.91 1.46
N LEU A 69 -2.15 15.65 1.44
CA LEU A 69 -3.49 15.06 1.42
C LEU A 69 -3.75 14.29 0.12
N ILE A 70 -3.34 14.84 -1.03
CA ILE A 70 -3.47 14.17 -2.32
C ILE A 70 -2.65 12.88 -2.31
N TRP A 71 -1.41 12.93 -1.81
CA TRP A 71 -0.56 11.75 -1.68
C TRP A 71 -1.19 10.67 -0.77
N LEU A 72 -1.77 11.07 0.36
CA LEU A 72 -2.47 10.16 1.27
C LEU A 72 -3.65 9.48 0.57
N VAL A 73 -4.53 10.25 -0.09
CA VAL A 73 -5.69 9.71 -0.81
C VAL A 73 -5.26 8.75 -1.91
N THR A 74 -4.25 9.11 -2.71
CA THR A 74 -3.72 8.23 -3.77
C THR A 74 -3.13 6.94 -3.18
N THR A 75 -2.41 7.03 -2.06
CA THR A 75 -1.87 5.85 -1.37
C THR A 75 -2.98 4.93 -0.88
N MET A 76 -4.05 5.49 -0.32
CA MET A 76 -5.20 4.71 0.15
C MET A 76 -5.94 4.04 -1.01
N ILE A 77 -6.09 4.70 -2.15
CA ILE A 77 -6.66 4.09 -3.36
C ILE A 77 -5.80 2.90 -3.81
N ILE A 78 -4.47 3.04 -3.85
CA ILE A 78 -3.57 1.95 -4.24
C ILE A 78 -3.69 0.76 -3.28
N VAL A 79 -3.76 1.01 -1.97
CA VAL A 79 -4.00 -0.05 -0.97
C VAL A 79 -5.36 -0.72 -1.19
N GLY A 80 -6.41 0.05 -1.50
CA GLY A 80 -7.73 -0.48 -1.84
C GLY A 80 -7.71 -1.39 -3.08
N VAL A 81 -7.01 -0.98 -4.14
CA VAL A 81 -6.80 -1.81 -5.34
C VAL A 81 -6.05 -3.10 -5.01
N ALA A 82 -4.99 -3.02 -4.20
CA ALA A 82 -4.24 -4.19 -3.77
C ALA A 82 -5.10 -5.19 -2.96
N LEU A 83 -5.99 -4.70 -2.08
CA LEU A 83 -6.95 -5.53 -1.36
C LEU A 83 -7.99 -6.17 -2.29
N HIS A 84 -8.38 -5.46 -3.34
CA HIS A 84 -9.25 -6.00 -4.38
C HIS A 84 -8.58 -7.13 -5.16
N GLU A 85 -7.33 -6.94 -5.61
CA GLU A 85 -6.55 -7.98 -6.28
C GLU A 85 -6.38 -9.22 -5.41
N GLU A 86 -6.10 -9.07 -4.11
CA GLU A 86 -6.04 -10.19 -3.16
C GLU A 86 -7.33 -10.99 -3.12
N THR A 87 -8.47 -10.29 -3.12
CA THR A 87 -9.79 -10.91 -3.11
C THR A 87 -10.04 -11.69 -4.41
N GLU A 88 -9.72 -11.09 -5.56
CA GLU A 88 -9.83 -11.76 -6.86
C GLU A 88 -8.93 -13.00 -6.95
N MET A 89 -7.69 -12.90 -6.49
CA MET A 89 -6.72 -13.99 -6.51
C MET A 89 -7.13 -15.13 -5.56
N ARG A 90 -7.70 -14.82 -4.40
CA ARG A 90 -8.30 -15.81 -3.49
C ARG A 90 -9.48 -16.52 -4.15
N ASN A 91 -10.37 -15.78 -4.80
CA ASN A 91 -11.52 -16.35 -5.50
C ASN A 91 -11.10 -17.23 -6.67
N LYS A 92 -10.03 -16.86 -7.39
CA LYS A 92 -9.56 -17.57 -8.58
C LYS A 92 -8.71 -18.81 -8.27
N TYR A 93 -7.81 -18.72 -7.28
CA TYR A 93 -6.81 -19.76 -7.02
C TYR A 93 -6.92 -20.41 -5.63
N GLY A 94 -7.84 -19.93 -4.79
CA GLY A 94 -8.20 -20.53 -3.50
C GLY A 94 -6.98 -20.86 -2.63
N LYS A 95 -6.86 -22.15 -2.27
CA LYS A 95 -5.82 -22.67 -1.37
C LYS A 95 -4.40 -22.37 -1.85
N LYS A 96 -4.13 -22.38 -3.15
CA LYS A 96 -2.77 -22.09 -3.68
C LYS A 96 -2.34 -20.67 -3.31
N TYR A 97 -3.25 -19.70 -3.45
CA TYR A 97 -2.97 -18.31 -3.12
C TYR A 97 -2.95 -18.07 -1.61
N GLU A 98 -3.76 -18.79 -0.83
CA GLU A 98 -3.67 -18.75 0.63
C GLU A 98 -2.32 -19.23 1.16
N GLU A 99 -1.75 -20.28 0.56
CA GLU A 99 -0.42 -20.76 0.94
C GLU A 99 0.66 -19.71 0.66
N TYR A 100 0.56 -19.02 -0.47
CA TYR A 100 1.43 -17.89 -0.81
C TYR A 100 1.25 -16.72 0.20
N CYS A 101 0.01 -16.38 0.53
CA CYS A 101 -0.30 -15.35 1.54
C CYS A 101 0.28 -15.65 2.93
N ARG A 102 0.41 -16.94 3.28
CA ARG A 102 0.99 -17.37 4.55
C ARG A 102 2.51 -17.22 4.60
N LYS A 103 3.19 -17.37 3.44
CA LYS A 103 4.65 -17.31 3.33
C LYS A 103 5.17 -15.89 3.11
N THR A 104 4.40 -15.04 2.45
CA THR A 104 4.84 -13.73 1.99
C THR A 104 3.95 -12.63 2.59
N PRO A 105 4.49 -11.53 3.14
CA PRO A 105 3.68 -10.42 3.68
C PRO A 105 3.02 -9.57 2.57
N PHE A 106 1.97 -8.84 2.92
CA PHE A 106 1.18 -8.02 1.97
C PHE A 106 2.03 -6.98 1.21
N MET A 107 2.69 -6.07 1.95
CA MET A 107 3.61 -5.09 1.39
C MET A 107 4.95 -5.12 2.11
N ILE A 108 4.94 -4.97 3.44
CA ILE A 108 6.14 -4.99 4.29
C ILE A 108 6.02 -6.04 5.39
N PRO A 109 7.13 -6.68 5.81
CA PRO A 109 7.12 -7.60 6.94
C PRO A 109 6.90 -6.82 8.24
N LEU A 110 5.68 -6.88 8.78
CA LEU A 110 5.34 -6.23 10.06
C LEU A 110 5.46 -7.23 11.23
N PRO A 111 6.06 -6.83 12.36
CA PRO A 111 5.96 -7.59 13.61
C PRO A 111 4.49 -7.85 13.99
N ARG A 112 4.21 -9.02 14.56
CA ARG A 112 2.84 -9.45 14.90
C ARG A 112 2.12 -8.44 15.81
N SER A 113 2.82 -7.81 16.74
CA SER A 113 2.24 -6.81 17.64
C SER A 113 1.73 -5.58 16.88
N ILE A 114 2.52 -5.05 15.95
CA ILE A 114 2.14 -3.89 15.13
C ILE A 114 0.98 -4.27 14.21
N ALA A 115 1.06 -5.44 13.56
CA ALA A 115 -0.01 -5.93 12.70
C ALA A 115 -1.34 -6.09 13.46
N ASN A 116 -1.29 -6.58 14.71
CA ASN A 116 -2.48 -6.72 15.55
C ASN A 116 -3.09 -5.38 15.93
N THR A 117 -2.29 -4.39 16.29
CA THR A 117 -2.78 -3.04 16.61
C THR A 117 -3.38 -2.36 15.39
N ILE A 118 -2.70 -2.42 14.23
CA ILE A 118 -3.20 -1.83 13.00
C ILE A 118 -4.52 -2.49 12.59
N THR A 119 -4.62 -3.82 12.69
CA THR A 119 -5.85 -4.56 12.30
C THR A 119 -6.96 -4.51 13.35
N ALA A 120 -6.74 -3.99 14.56
CA ALA A 120 -7.74 -3.99 15.63
C ALA A 120 -9.02 -3.18 15.29
N PRO A 121 -8.96 -1.95 14.75
CA PRO A 121 -10.15 -1.19 14.35
C PRO A 121 -10.92 -1.91 13.25
N LEU A 122 -10.20 -2.57 12.34
CA LEU A 122 -10.79 -3.37 11.29
C LEU A 122 -11.50 -4.61 11.85
N LYS A 123 -10.88 -5.36 12.76
CA LYS A 123 -11.48 -6.54 13.40
C LYS A 123 -12.71 -6.21 14.24
N LEU A 124 -12.76 -5.01 14.80
CA LEU A 124 -13.93 -4.51 15.52
C LEU A 124 -15.12 -4.28 14.58
N LEU A 125 -14.86 -3.80 13.37
CA LEU A 125 -15.89 -3.40 12.41
C LEU A 125 -16.26 -4.52 11.41
N LEU A 126 -15.29 -5.36 11.07
CA LEU A 126 -15.38 -6.51 10.16
C LEU A 126 -14.85 -7.75 10.89
N LYS A 127 -15.74 -8.74 11.10
CA LYS A 127 -15.43 -9.97 11.84
C LYS A 127 -14.40 -10.86 11.11
N GLU A 128 -14.28 -10.70 9.79
CA GLU A 128 -13.33 -11.40 8.93
C GLU A 128 -12.54 -10.41 8.04
N ASN A 129 -11.44 -10.88 7.45
CA ASN A 129 -10.69 -10.09 6.46
C ASN A 129 -11.59 -9.67 5.29
N PRO A 130 -11.32 -8.53 4.63
CA PRO A 130 -12.13 -8.05 3.51
C PRO A 130 -12.21 -9.12 2.42
N ARG A 131 -13.43 -9.60 2.12
CA ARG A 131 -13.69 -10.60 1.08
C ARG A 131 -14.59 -10.06 -0.03
N ASN A 132 -15.27 -8.94 0.21
CA ASN A 132 -16.15 -8.31 -0.77
C ASN A 132 -15.70 -6.87 -1.07
N MET A 133 -16.12 -6.36 -2.24
CA MET A 133 -15.84 -4.98 -2.63
C MET A 133 -16.32 -3.96 -1.59
N LYS A 134 -17.48 -4.21 -0.96
CA LYS A 134 -18.02 -3.37 0.12
C LYS A 134 -17.05 -3.31 1.31
N ASP A 135 -16.52 -4.44 1.73
CA ASP A 135 -15.59 -4.53 2.87
C ASP A 135 -14.30 -3.77 2.55
N ILE A 136 -13.81 -3.86 1.31
CA ILE A 136 -12.62 -3.13 0.85
C ILE A 136 -12.86 -1.62 0.88
N ILE A 137 -13.99 -1.15 0.37
CA ILE A 137 -14.35 0.27 0.40
C ILE A 137 -14.46 0.76 1.85
N ILE A 138 -15.19 0.03 2.70
CA ILE A 138 -15.34 0.36 4.13
C ILE A 138 -13.97 0.43 4.81
N THR A 139 -13.14 -0.58 4.60
CA THR A 139 -11.77 -0.64 5.13
C THR A 139 -10.95 0.57 4.68
N THR A 140 -10.96 0.86 3.38
CA THR A 140 -10.17 1.95 2.80
C THR A 140 -10.62 3.31 3.33
N VAL A 141 -11.94 3.55 3.38
CA VAL A 141 -12.51 4.79 3.91
C VAL A 141 -12.22 4.93 5.41
N LEU A 142 -12.40 3.87 6.20
CA LEU A 142 -12.12 3.86 7.64
C LEU A 142 -10.67 4.27 7.92
N TYR A 143 -9.70 3.60 7.30
CA TYR A 143 -8.29 3.94 7.51
C TYR A 143 -7.92 5.32 6.97
N THR A 144 -8.56 5.77 5.88
CA THR A 144 -8.36 7.14 5.36
C THR A 144 -8.82 8.17 6.40
N VAL A 145 -10.01 8.01 6.98
CA VAL A 145 -10.54 8.90 8.01
C VAL A 145 -9.67 8.89 9.26
N ILE A 146 -9.23 7.70 9.72
CA ILE A 146 -8.32 7.57 10.86
C ILE A 146 -7.02 8.33 10.61
N LEU A 147 -6.41 8.16 9.42
CA LEU A 147 -5.15 8.84 9.09
C LEU A 147 -5.30 10.35 8.95
N ILE A 148 -6.41 10.84 8.38
CA ILE A 148 -6.72 12.27 8.34
C ILE A 148 -6.89 12.83 9.76
N ALA A 149 -7.64 12.14 10.61
CA ALA A 149 -7.85 12.56 12.00
C ALA A 149 -6.52 12.59 12.79
N LEU A 150 -5.68 11.57 12.64
CA LEU A 150 -4.34 11.52 13.26
C LEU A 150 -3.44 12.63 12.73
N SER A 151 -3.47 12.89 11.41
CA SER A 151 -2.73 14.01 10.80
C SER A 151 -3.18 15.35 11.36
N TYR A 152 -4.49 15.55 11.53
CA TYR A 152 -5.04 16.77 12.11
C TYR A 152 -4.65 16.94 13.59
N MET A 153 -4.73 15.87 14.37
CA MET A 153 -4.28 15.87 15.77
C MET A 153 -2.78 16.20 15.88
N LEU A 154 -1.95 15.67 14.97
CA LEU A 154 -0.52 15.94 14.95
C LEU A 154 -0.21 17.41 14.65
N ILE A 155 -0.91 18.01 13.68
CA ILE A 155 -0.78 19.45 13.36
C ILE A 155 -1.13 20.29 14.58
N LEU A 156 -2.25 19.99 15.24
CA LEU A 156 -2.67 20.68 16.47
C LEU A 156 -1.64 20.54 17.60
N ALA A 157 -1.10 19.33 17.81
CA ALA A 157 -0.13 19.05 18.86
C ALA A 157 1.21 19.77 18.62
N LEU A 158 1.66 19.83 17.36
CA LEU A 158 2.92 20.47 16.97
C LEU A 158 2.79 21.99 16.75
N LYS A 159 1.57 22.55 16.84
CA LYS A 159 1.25 23.96 16.51
C LYS A 159 1.80 24.39 15.14
N LEU A 160 1.78 23.45 14.18
CA LEU A 160 2.14 23.68 12.78
C LEU A 160 1.03 24.40 12.03
#